data_AF-A0A949HW04-F1
#
_entry.id   AF-A0A949HW04-F1
#
_cell.length_a   1.000
_cell.length_b   1.000
_cell.length_c   1.000
_cell.angle_alpha   90.00
_cell.angle_beta   90.00
_cell.angle_gamma   90.00
#
_symmetry.space_group_name_H-M   'P 1'
#
loop_
_entity.id
_entity.type
_entity.pdbx_description
1 polymer ?
#
loop_
_entity_poly.entity_id
_entity_poly.type
_entity_poly.pdbx_seq_one_letter_code
_entity_poly.pdbx_strand_id
1 'polypeptide(L)'
;KPGYNAEPLAKGAFREMDFVKEKLGIEVQFGKYAFMVYNVCAKMTIFHKLGHIDAGIEIVPIKRFADQMSTGVSYFEQFVWDLQHRGVSDIDIPVLIIGIDP
;
A
#
# COMPACT_ATOMS: atom_id res chain seq x y z
N LYS A 1 16.14 21.26 -4.96
CA LYS A 1 17.50 21.47 -5.50
C LYS A 1 17.57 22.90 -6.04
N PRO A 2 18.64 23.67 -5.79
CA PRO A 2 18.83 24.94 -6.49
C PRO A 2 18.84 24.65 -7.99
N GLY A 3 17.94 25.26 -8.76
CA GLY A 3 17.89 25.13 -10.23
C GLY A 3 16.87 24.16 -10.84
N TYR A 4 16.00 23.50 -10.06
CA TYR A 4 14.84 22.81 -10.63
C TYR A 4 13.60 23.71 -10.53
N ASN A 5 13.13 24.24 -11.65
CA ASN A 5 11.83 24.89 -11.78
C ASN A 5 10.83 23.84 -12.26
N ALA A 6 9.95 23.40 -11.38
CA ALA A 6 8.86 22.51 -11.75
C ALA A 6 7.89 23.26 -12.67
N GLU A 7 7.56 22.68 -13.81
CA GLU A 7 6.45 23.18 -14.62
C GLU A 7 5.15 23.14 -13.81
N PRO A 8 4.29 24.18 -13.89
CA PRO A 8 3.01 24.17 -13.21
C PRO A 8 2.20 22.95 -13.64
N LEU A 9 1.78 22.16 -12.65
CA LEU A 9 0.92 21.01 -12.91
C LEU A 9 -0.43 21.49 -13.45
N ALA A 10 -0.76 21.13 -14.71
CA ALA A 10 -2.03 21.48 -15.35
C ALA A 10 -3.27 20.90 -14.63
N LYS A 11 -3.06 19.82 -13.85
CA LYS A 11 -3.99 19.24 -12.88
C LYS A 11 -3.18 18.80 -11.66
N GLY A 12 -3.74 18.96 -10.46
CA GLY A 12 -3.12 18.49 -9.23
C GLY A 12 -2.76 17.00 -9.29
N ALA A 13 -1.72 16.59 -8.57
CA ALA A 13 -1.36 15.19 -8.46
C ALA A 13 -2.53 14.41 -7.85
N PHE A 14 -2.92 13.30 -8.48
CA PHE A 14 -4.00 12.44 -7.99
C PHE A 14 -3.51 11.02 -7.66
N ARG A 15 -4.28 10.34 -6.83
CA ARG A 15 -4.09 8.95 -6.40
C ARG A 15 -5.47 8.29 -6.32
N GLU A 16 -5.50 6.99 -6.57
CA GLU A 16 -6.70 6.17 -6.50
C GLU A 16 -6.47 5.00 -5.53
N MET A 17 -7.56 4.55 -4.92
CA MET A 17 -7.63 3.43 -4.00
C MET A 17 -8.70 2.47 -4.51
N ASP A 18 -8.46 1.17 -4.46
CA ASP A 18 -9.32 0.18 -5.13
C ASP A 18 -10.76 0.24 -4.57
N PHE A 19 -10.89 0.28 -3.23
CA PHE A 19 -12.17 0.42 -2.57
C PHE A 19 -12.09 1.34 -1.36
N VAL A 20 -13.12 2.17 -1.19
CA VAL A 20 -13.33 2.99 0.01
C VAL A 20 -14.79 2.89 0.42
N LYS A 21 -15.03 2.53 1.69
CA LYS A 21 -16.38 2.46 2.26
C LYS A 21 -16.33 2.74 3.77
N GLU A 22 -17.22 3.59 4.29
CA GLU A 22 -17.29 3.92 5.73
C GLU A 22 -15.92 4.25 6.35
N LYS A 23 -15.12 5.11 5.68
CA LYS A 23 -13.75 5.47 6.11
C LYS A 23 -12.78 4.27 6.22
N LEU A 24 -13.06 3.16 5.58
CA LEU A 24 -12.14 2.02 5.44
C LEU A 24 -11.63 1.95 4.00
N GLY A 25 -10.31 1.98 3.83
CA GLY A 25 -9.64 1.76 2.54
C GLY A 25 -9.27 0.31 2.35
N ILE A 26 -9.44 -0.24 1.15
CA ILE A 26 -9.05 -1.61 0.83
C ILE A 26 -8.24 -1.62 -0.46
N GLU A 27 -7.17 -2.41 -0.46
CA GLU A 27 -6.28 -2.65 -1.58
C GLU A 27 -6.12 -4.15 -1.81
N VAL A 28 -6.17 -4.57 -3.07
CA VAL A 28 -5.93 -5.97 -3.47
C VAL A 28 -4.64 -6.04 -4.27
N GLN A 29 -3.59 -6.60 -3.68
CA GLN A 29 -2.25 -6.53 -4.21
C GLN A 29 -1.69 -7.90 -4.59
N PHE A 30 -1.81 -8.22 -5.88
CA PHE A 30 -1.15 -9.37 -6.54
C PHE A 30 -0.03 -8.93 -7.49
N GLY A 31 0.46 -7.71 -7.32
CA GLY A 31 1.54 -7.12 -8.09
C GLY A 31 2.91 -7.28 -7.44
N LYS A 32 3.83 -6.41 -7.85
CA LYS A 32 5.22 -6.41 -7.38
C LYS A 32 5.35 -5.91 -5.94
N TYR A 33 6.34 -6.43 -5.22
CA TYR A 33 6.66 -6.06 -3.84
C TYR A 33 6.79 -4.55 -3.57
N ALA A 34 7.30 -3.78 -4.53
CA ALA A 34 7.44 -2.33 -4.38
C ALA A 34 6.09 -1.60 -4.14
N PHE A 35 4.99 -2.16 -4.65
CA PHE A 35 3.67 -1.54 -4.52
C PHE A 35 2.99 -1.86 -3.18
N MET A 36 3.32 -2.98 -2.56
CA MET A 36 2.74 -3.42 -1.28
C MET A 36 3.17 -2.49 -0.12
N VAL A 37 4.47 -2.22 -0.01
CA VAL A 37 4.99 -1.23 0.95
C VAL A 37 4.46 0.16 0.62
N TYR A 38 4.39 0.53 -0.66
CA TYR A 38 3.84 1.82 -1.07
C TYR A 38 2.36 1.97 -0.68
N ASN A 39 1.53 0.93 -0.84
CA ASN A 39 0.12 0.96 -0.48
C ASN A 39 -0.06 1.29 1.01
N VAL A 40 0.59 0.53 1.89
CA VAL A 40 0.42 0.66 3.34
C VAL A 40 1.18 1.88 3.90
N CYS A 41 2.45 2.04 3.57
CA CYS A 41 3.31 3.05 4.19
C CYS A 41 3.18 4.45 3.59
N ALA A 42 2.60 4.58 2.39
CA ALA A 42 2.47 5.86 1.72
C ALA A 42 1.03 6.16 1.30
N LYS A 43 0.41 5.30 0.49
CA LYS A 43 -0.91 5.58 -0.10
C LYS A 43 -1.99 5.69 0.97
N MET A 44 -2.11 4.71 1.87
CA MET A 44 -3.09 4.72 2.94
C MET A 44 -2.89 5.90 3.90
N THR A 45 -1.64 6.21 4.27
CA THR A 45 -1.31 7.41 5.05
C THR A 45 -1.72 8.72 4.36
N ILE A 46 -1.55 8.83 3.04
CA ILE A 46 -2.02 9.99 2.26
C ILE A 46 -3.55 10.08 2.32
N PHE A 47 -4.25 8.98 2.10
CA PHE A 47 -5.72 8.96 2.13
C PHE A 47 -6.27 9.28 3.53
N HIS A 48 -5.59 8.82 4.57
CA HIS A 48 -5.92 9.19 5.95
C HIS A 48 -5.72 10.68 6.21
N LYS A 49 -4.57 11.23 5.78
CA LYS A 49 -4.27 12.66 5.91
C LYS A 49 -5.27 13.55 5.16
N LEU A 50 -5.81 13.07 4.04
CA LEU A 50 -6.87 13.75 3.28
C LEU A 50 -8.28 13.52 3.87
N GLY A 51 -8.40 12.74 4.94
CA GLY A 51 -9.66 12.46 5.62
C GLY A 51 -10.57 11.48 4.88
N HIS A 52 -10.03 10.68 3.95
CA HIS A 52 -10.81 9.68 3.21
C HIS A 52 -10.99 8.38 3.97
N ILE A 53 -9.99 7.98 4.77
CA ILE A 53 -10.00 6.73 5.54
C ILE A 53 -9.44 6.95 6.96
N ASP A 54 -9.83 6.10 7.90
CA ASP A 54 -9.27 6.02 9.25
C ASP A 54 -8.44 4.76 9.46
N ALA A 55 -8.69 3.72 8.64
CA ALA A 55 -7.97 2.46 8.65
C ALA A 55 -7.88 1.85 7.24
N GLY A 56 -6.99 0.89 7.07
CA GLY A 56 -6.77 0.17 5.81
C GLY A 56 -6.88 -1.35 5.92
N ILE A 57 -7.12 -2.01 4.79
CA ILE A 57 -6.94 -3.45 4.60
C ILE A 57 -6.08 -3.65 3.35
N GLU A 58 -5.02 -4.44 3.46
CA GLU A 58 -4.26 -4.93 2.32
C GLU A 58 -4.50 -6.43 2.17
N ILE A 59 -4.97 -6.88 1.01
CA ILE A 59 -5.14 -8.29 0.67
C ILE A 59 -3.98 -8.71 -0.22
N VAL A 60 -3.23 -9.72 0.21
CA VAL A 60 -2.02 -10.23 -0.46
C VAL A 60 -2.07 -11.76 -0.53
N PRO A 61 -1.37 -12.40 -1.48
CA PRO A 61 -1.28 -13.85 -1.49
C PRO A 61 -0.30 -14.31 -0.40
N ILE A 62 -0.52 -15.49 0.19
CA ILE A 62 0.55 -16.14 0.98
C ILE A 62 1.62 -16.74 0.04
N LYS A 63 2.78 -17.10 0.57
CA LYS A 63 3.90 -17.61 -0.24
C LYS A 63 3.49 -18.77 -1.14
N ARG A 64 2.73 -19.74 -0.62
CA ARG A 64 2.25 -20.90 -1.38
C ARG A 64 1.43 -20.49 -2.62
N PHE A 65 0.57 -19.49 -2.48
CA PHE A 65 -0.24 -19.00 -3.59
C PHE A 65 0.65 -18.26 -4.60
N ALA A 66 1.52 -17.37 -4.12
CA ALA A 66 2.41 -16.59 -4.96
C ALA A 66 3.39 -17.45 -5.78
N ASP A 67 3.77 -18.63 -5.27
CA ASP A 67 4.62 -19.59 -5.98
C ASP A 67 3.96 -20.20 -7.23
N GLN A 68 2.63 -20.08 -7.35
CA GLN A 68 1.86 -20.48 -8.53
C GLN A 68 1.59 -19.30 -9.48
N MET A 69 2.16 -18.13 -9.20
CA MET A 69 1.96 -16.90 -9.97
C MET A 69 3.23 -16.51 -10.73
N SER A 70 3.15 -15.40 -11.46
CA SER A 70 4.30 -14.82 -12.16
C SER A 70 5.43 -14.46 -11.18
N THR A 71 6.67 -14.50 -11.68
CA THR A 71 7.83 -14.10 -10.88
C THR A 71 7.74 -12.65 -10.42
N GLY A 72 8.14 -12.40 -9.17
CA GLY A 72 8.17 -11.06 -8.58
C GLY A 72 6.85 -10.59 -7.97
N VAL A 73 5.81 -11.43 -7.95
CA VAL A 73 4.61 -11.20 -7.12
C VAL A 73 5.01 -11.24 -5.64
N SER A 74 4.59 -10.22 -4.89
CA SER A 74 4.81 -10.18 -3.44
C SER A 74 3.86 -11.09 -2.68
N TYR A 75 4.29 -11.49 -1.49
CA TYR A 75 3.53 -12.39 -0.63
C TYR A 75 3.54 -11.90 0.82
N PHE A 76 2.56 -12.38 1.59
CA PHE A 76 2.31 -11.99 2.97
C PHE A 76 3.56 -12.05 3.86
N GLU A 77 4.29 -13.16 3.82
CA GLU A 77 5.45 -13.39 4.69
C GLU A 77 6.59 -12.41 4.39
N GLN A 78 6.81 -12.08 3.11
CA GLN A 78 7.74 -11.02 2.73
C GLN A 78 7.29 -9.67 3.28
N PHE A 79 5.98 -9.39 3.23
CA PHE A 79 5.48 -8.12 3.73
C PHE A 79 5.65 -7.95 5.23
N VAL A 80 5.35 -9.01 5.99
CA VAL A 80 5.55 -9.04 7.43
C VAL A 80 7.03 -8.75 7.75
N TRP A 81 7.94 -9.40 7.02
CA TRP A 81 9.37 -9.15 7.18
C TRP A 81 9.72 -7.68 6.88
N ASP A 82 9.24 -7.12 5.77
CA ASP A 82 9.48 -5.73 5.39
C ASP A 82 8.97 -4.75 6.48
N LEU A 83 7.73 -4.92 6.96
CA LEU A 83 7.13 -4.03 7.96
C LEU A 83 7.83 -4.14 9.32
N GLN A 84 8.23 -5.35 9.73
CA GLN A 84 9.00 -5.55 10.96
C GLN A 84 10.35 -4.82 10.91
N HIS A 85 11.06 -4.90 9.79
CA HIS A 85 12.39 -4.28 9.65
C HIS A 85 12.30 -2.77 9.37
N ARG A 86 11.22 -2.31 8.73
CA ARG A 86 10.96 -0.87 8.55
C ARG A 86 10.70 -0.18 9.89
N GLY A 87 10.00 -0.87 10.80
CA GLY A 87 9.57 -0.31 12.08
C GLY A 87 8.36 0.62 11.95
N VAL A 88 7.96 1.17 13.09
CA VAL A 88 6.78 2.03 13.24
C VAL A 88 7.16 3.50 13.04
N SER A 89 6.32 4.24 12.31
CA SER A 89 6.36 5.69 12.16
C SER A 89 5.16 6.32 12.84
N ASP A 90 5.33 7.55 13.29
CA ASP A 90 4.28 8.44 13.79
C ASP A 90 3.13 8.71 12.80
N ILE A 91 3.40 8.62 11.50
CA ILE A 91 2.40 8.79 10.43
C ILE A 91 1.68 7.49 10.04
N ASP A 92 2.03 6.36 10.67
CA ASP A 92 1.35 5.09 10.38
C ASP A 92 -0.09 5.13 10.87
N ILE A 93 -0.96 4.39 10.17
CA ILE A 93 -2.37 4.21 10.52
C ILE A 93 -2.65 2.73 10.77
N PRO A 94 -3.76 2.38 11.45
CA PRO A 94 -4.16 0.99 11.58
C PRO A 94 -4.42 0.35 10.20
N VAL A 95 -3.66 -0.71 9.87
CA VAL A 95 -3.86 -1.49 8.65
C VAL A 95 -3.87 -2.97 8.98
N LEU A 96 -4.91 -3.68 8.53
CA LEU A 96 -4.97 -5.13 8.60
C LEU A 96 -4.43 -5.74 7.31
N ILE A 97 -3.43 -6.62 7.43
CA ILE A 97 -2.90 -7.37 6.30
C ILE A 97 -3.52 -8.76 6.28
N ILE A 98 -4.14 -9.14 5.17
CA ILE A 98 -4.82 -10.43 4.99
C ILE A 98 -4.07 -11.23 3.93
N GLY A 99 -3.41 -12.31 4.36
CA GLY A 99 -2.85 -13.33 3.46
C GLY A 99 -3.93 -14.31 3.01
N ILE A 100 -4.07 -14.52 1.69
CA ILE A 100 -5.02 -15.46 1.10
C ILE A 100 -4.35 -16.57 0.29
N ASP A 101 -5.09 -17.64 0.08
CA ASP A 101 -4.74 -18.81 -0.73
C ASP A 101 -6.05 -19.34 -1.37
N PRO A 102 -6.02 -20.08 -2.50
CA PRO A 102 -7.21 -20.65 -3.14
C PRO A 102 -7.97 -21.68 -2.29
#